data_AF-A0A7W0GEB9-F1
#
_entry.id   AF-A0A7W0GEB9-F1
#
_cell.length_a   1.000
_cell.length_b   1.000
_cell.length_c   1.000
_cell.angle_alpha   90.00
_cell.angle_beta   90.00
_cell.angle_gamma   90.00
#
_symmetry.space_group_name_H-M   'P 1'
#
loop_
_entity.id
_entity.type
_entity.pdbx_description
1 polymer ?
#
loop_
_entity_poly.entity_id
_entity_poly.type
_entity_poly.pdbx_seq_one_letter_code
_entity_poly.pdbx_strand_id
1 'polypeptide(L)'
;MSSPVPAFDQLRATVTTGAHVVARFPGVLLVIRRGDARAEEAVPALLQLCRDVTGVAPRSPGRALARRLTGWLAQNEQAPGFGTLAATEDGIAVFLYGEVTAWAEGLELSGSTAAFTVDRLVEWPAGPLMLAADGITIAEDAGPDWLGLYRGVVEGGGTTLHPAYHVTWAPSPTGPPAPPAALAQPETE
;
A
#
# COMPACT_ATOMS: atom_id res chain seq x y z
N MET A 1 -25.36 15.02 3.16
CA MET A 1 -24.03 15.52 2.76
C MET A 1 -23.04 14.44 3.17
N SER A 2 -22.65 13.55 2.23
CA SER A 2 -21.74 12.45 2.55
C SER A 2 -20.39 13.03 2.97
N SER A 3 -19.97 12.71 4.20
CA SER A 3 -18.61 12.99 4.64
C SER A 3 -17.65 12.34 3.64
N PRO A 4 -16.62 13.04 3.13
CA PRO A 4 -15.66 12.42 2.23
C PRO A 4 -15.02 11.25 2.98
N VAL A 5 -14.98 10.08 2.34
CA VAL A 5 -14.15 8.96 2.80
C VAL A 5 -12.77 9.57 3.12
N PRO A 6 -12.23 9.41 4.34
CA PRO A 6 -10.87 9.87 4.62
C PRO A 6 -9.99 9.34 3.50
N ALA A 7 -9.25 10.23 2.84
CA ALA A 7 -8.47 9.83 1.68
C ALA A 7 -7.60 8.65 2.12
N PHE A 8 -7.65 7.52 1.41
CA PHE A 8 -6.95 6.27 1.77
C PHE A 8 -5.52 6.50 2.30
N ASP A 9 -4.83 7.51 1.78
CA ASP A 9 -3.50 7.98 2.20
C ASP A 9 -3.39 8.50 3.65
N GLN A 10 -4.50 8.91 4.27
CA GLN A 10 -4.59 9.35 5.66
C GLN A 10 -4.76 8.18 6.62
N LEU A 11 -5.12 7.00 6.14
CA LEU A 11 -5.27 5.83 7.00
C LEU A 11 -3.90 5.32 7.42
N ARG A 12 -3.74 4.95 8.69
CA ARG A 12 -2.49 4.34 9.15
C ARG A 12 -2.34 2.94 8.54
N ALA A 13 -1.18 2.67 7.95
CA ALA A 13 -0.80 1.33 7.53
C ALA A 13 0.40 0.90 8.36
N THR A 14 0.33 -0.25 9.03
CA THR A 14 1.45 -0.78 9.80
C THR A 14 2.12 -1.91 9.04
N VAL A 15 3.43 -2.04 9.21
CA VAL A 15 4.22 -3.09 8.57
C VAL A 15 4.54 -4.17 9.58
N THR A 16 4.20 -5.41 9.24
CA THR A 16 4.62 -6.59 9.98
C THR A 16 6.03 -6.98 9.53
N THR A 17 6.87 -7.40 10.47
CA THR A 17 8.22 -7.87 10.15
C THR A 17 8.20 -9.10 9.23
N GLY A 18 9.18 -9.20 8.35
CA GLY A 18 9.34 -10.31 7.42
C GLY A 18 10.25 -9.93 6.27
N ALA A 19 10.71 -10.92 5.50
CA ALA A 19 11.70 -10.75 4.44
C ALA A 19 11.07 -10.53 3.06
N HIS A 20 9.90 -9.89 3.01
CA HIS A 20 9.18 -9.60 1.76
C HIS A 20 9.17 -8.10 1.48
N VAL A 21 8.46 -7.66 0.44
CA VAL A 21 8.38 -6.23 0.12
C VAL A 21 7.00 -5.70 0.46
N VAL A 22 6.97 -4.60 1.21
CA VAL A 22 5.75 -3.83 1.46
C VAL A 22 5.94 -2.45 0.88
N ALA A 23 4.97 -2.01 0.07
CA ALA A 23 5.01 -0.71 -0.57
C ALA A 23 3.70 0.05 -0.35
N ARG A 24 3.83 1.37 -0.20
CA ARG A 24 2.71 2.30 -0.13
C ARG A 24 2.87 3.43 -1.14
N PHE A 25 1.88 3.54 -2.00
CA PHE A 25 1.71 4.58 -3.02
C PHE A 25 0.41 5.36 -2.75
N PRO A 26 0.18 6.50 -3.42
CA PRO A 26 -1.10 7.21 -3.32
C PRO A 26 -2.27 6.27 -3.65
N GLY A 27 -3.15 6.02 -2.68
CA GLY A 27 -4.32 5.17 -2.83
C GLY A 27 -4.04 3.66 -2.95
N VAL A 28 -2.80 3.19 -2.70
CA VAL A 28 -2.44 1.75 -2.86
C VAL A 28 -1.49 1.28 -1.76
N LEU A 29 -1.79 0.12 -1.18
CA LEU A 29 -0.86 -0.75 -0.47
C LEU A 29 -0.57 -1.98 -1.31
N LEU A 30 0.68 -2.44 -1.29
CA LEU A 30 1.17 -3.57 -2.05
C LEU A 30 2.06 -4.43 -1.15
N VAL A 31 1.84 -5.74 -1.17
CA VAL A 31 2.76 -6.73 -0.60
C VAL A 31 3.23 -7.63 -1.73
N ILE A 32 4.53 -7.82 -1.84
CA ILE A 32 5.14 -8.72 -2.82
C ILE A 32 5.91 -9.78 -2.04
N ARG A 33 5.50 -11.03 -2.19
CA ARG A 33 6.23 -12.18 -1.69
C ARG A 33 7.52 -12.33 -2.50
N ARG A 34 8.64 -12.11 -1.81
CA ARG A 34 9.98 -12.43 -2.33
C ARG A 34 10.13 -13.92 -2.55
N GLY A 35 10.78 -14.29 -3.64
CA GLY A 35 10.79 -15.64 -4.18
C GLY A 35 12.15 -16.04 -4.74
N ASP A 36 12.13 -16.86 -5.79
CA ASP A 36 13.36 -17.22 -6.51
C ASP A 36 13.91 -16.02 -7.31
N ALA A 37 15.12 -16.18 -7.86
CA ALA A 37 15.79 -15.11 -8.60
C ALA A 37 14.97 -14.54 -9.76
N ARG A 38 14.13 -15.36 -10.42
CA ARG A 38 13.30 -14.91 -11.55
C ARG A 38 12.13 -14.07 -11.08
N ALA A 39 11.47 -14.48 -10.00
CA ALA A 39 10.42 -13.70 -9.37
C ALA A 39 10.95 -12.34 -8.87
N GLU A 40 12.18 -12.32 -8.34
CA GLU A 40 12.86 -11.11 -7.89
C GLU A 40 13.15 -10.12 -9.02
N GLU A 41 13.53 -10.59 -10.22
CA GLU A 41 13.77 -9.75 -11.40
C GLU A 41 12.51 -8.98 -11.84
N ALA A 42 11.31 -9.52 -11.57
CA ALA A 42 10.04 -8.88 -11.93
C ALA A 42 9.55 -7.85 -10.90
N VAL A 43 10.12 -7.83 -9.67
CA VAL A 43 9.72 -6.91 -8.59
C VAL A 43 9.83 -5.43 -9.00
N PRO A 44 10.93 -4.94 -9.60
CA PRO A 44 11.04 -3.54 -10.00
C PRO A 44 9.98 -3.11 -11.02
N ALA A 45 9.63 -4.00 -11.96
CA ALA A 45 8.62 -3.75 -12.98
C ALA A 45 7.21 -3.62 -12.36
N LEU A 46 6.88 -4.49 -11.41
CA LEU A 46 5.61 -4.42 -10.67
C LEU A 46 5.50 -3.13 -9.84
N LEU A 47 6.58 -2.75 -9.13
CA LEU A 47 6.64 -1.48 -8.39
C LEU A 47 6.50 -0.27 -9.30
N GLN A 48 7.08 -0.31 -10.50
CA GLN A 48 6.93 0.76 -11.50
C GLN A 48 5.49 0.84 -12.03
N LEU A 49 4.86 -0.29 -12.32
CA LEU A 49 3.46 -0.33 -12.76
C LEU A 49 2.53 0.34 -11.74
N CYS A 50 2.68 0.05 -10.45
CA CYS A 50 1.89 0.68 -9.39
C CYS A 50 2.15 2.19 -9.32
N ARG A 51 3.40 2.64 -9.46
CA ARG A 51 3.75 4.08 -9.50
C ARG A 51 3.09 4.78 -10.68
N ASP A 52 3.15 4.19 -11.87
CA ASP A 52 2.59 4.78 -13.07
C ASP A 52 1.07 4.94 -12.98
N VAL A 53 0.36 3.93 -12.45
CA VAL A 53 -1.10 3.99 -12.27
C VAL A 53 -1.49 5.04 -11.24
N THR A 54 -0.81 5.06 -10.10
CA THR A 54 -1.10 6.02 -9.01
C THR A 54 -0.71 7.46 -9.35
N GLY A 55 0.24 7.66 -10.27
CA GLY A 55 0.56 8.98 -10.82
C GLY A 55 -0.55 9.58 -11.69
N VAL A 56 -1.35 8.73 -12.36
CA VAL A 56 -2.45 9.17 -13.24
C VAL A 56 -3.76 9.33 -12.48
N ALA A 57 -4.07 8.41 -11.56
CA ALA A 57 -5.33 8.39 -10.81
C ALA A 57 -5.11 8.24 -9.30
N PRO A 58 -4.54 9.26 -8.62
CA PRO A 58 -4.05 9.12 -7.25
C PRO A 58 -5.15 8.91 -6.19
N ARG A 59 -6.42 9.23 -6.49
CA ARG A 59 -7.52 9.13 -5.51
C ARG A 59 -8.27 7.80 -5.55
N SER A 60 -8.36 7.17 -6.72
CA SER A 60 -9.16 5.95 -6.93
C SER A 60 -8.48 5.00 -7.92
N PRO A 61 -7.22 4.58 -7.67
CA PRO A 61 -6.45 3.79 -8.62
C PRO A 61 -6.99 2.36 -8.82
N GLY A 62 -7.83 1.82 -7.92
CA GLY A 62 -8.10 0.39 -7.83
C GLY A 62 -8.57 -0.29 -9.12
N ARG A 63 -9.59 0.25 -9.81
CA ARG A 63 -10.07 -0.35 -11.08
C ARG A 63 -9.03 -0.27 -12.19
N ALA A 64 -8.31 0.85 -12.31
CA ALA A 64 -7.27 1.01 -13.32
C ALA A 64 -6.07 0.09 -13.03
N LEU A 65 -5.73 -0.06 -11.76
CA LEU A 65 -4.65 -0.92 -11.28
C LEU A 65 -4.96 -2.39 -11.55
N ALA A 66 -6.12 -2.89 -11.17
CA ALA A 66 -6.53 -4.28 -11.41
C ALA A 66 -6.46 -4.66 -12.90
N ARG A 67 -6.91 -3.76 -13.80
CA ARG A 67 -6.82 -3.97 -15.25
C ARG A 67 -5.37 -4.03 -15.74
N ARG A 68 -4.51 -3.11 -15.27
CA ARG A 68 -3.08 -3.09 -15.61
C ARG A 68 -2.35 -4.33 -15.09
N LEU A 69 -2.63 -4.75 -13.87
CA LEU A 69 -2.06 -5.96 -13.26
C LEU A 69 -2.47 -7.21 -14.02
N THR A 70 -3.74 -7.34 -14.39
CA THR A 70 -4.25 -8.46 -15.20
C THR A 70 -3.50 -8.55 -16.53
N GLY A 71 -3.35 -7.44 -17.25
CA GLY A 71 -2.62 -7.40 -18.51
C GLY A 71 -1.12 -7.65 -18.37
N TRP A 72 -0.53 -7.25 -17.25
CA TRP A 72 0.87 -7.52 -16.93
C TRP A 72 1.09 -9.00 -16.61
N LEU A 73 0.25 -9.62 -15.79
CA LEU A 73 0.30 -11.05 -15.48
C LEU A 73 0.20 -11.93 -16.73
N ALA A 74 -0.67 -11.56 -17.67
CA ALA A 74 -0.81 -12.27 -18.94
C ALA A 74 0.48 -12.28 -19.81
N GLN A 75 1.42 -11.37 -19.55
CA GLN A 75 2.69 -11.25 -20.27
C GLN A 75 3.90 -11.70 -19.43
N ASN A 76 3.71 -12.01 -18.14
CA ASN A 76 4.79 -12.26 -17.18
C ASN A 76 4.53 -13.57 -16.44
N GLU A 77 4.95 -14.69 -17.03
CA GLU A 77 4.77 -16.03 -16.45
C GLU A 77 5.56 -16.25 -15.15
N GLN A 78 6.61 -15.45 -14.92
CA GLN A 78 7.48 -15.52 -13.73
C GLN A 78 7.14 -14.44 -12.70
N ALA A 79 5.89 -13.96 -12.68
CA ALA A 79 5.46 -12.96 -11.71
C ALA A 79 5.60 -13.49 -10.26
N PRO A 80 6.11 -12.69 -9.31
CA PRO A 80 6.10 -13.05 -7.90
C PRO A 80 4.67 -13.12 -7.38
N GLY A 81 4.47 -13.81 -6.25
CA GLY A 81 3.21 -13.68 -5.51
C GLY A 81 3.06 -12.25 -5.00
N PHE A 82 1.91 -11.62 -5.19
CA PHE A 82 1.64 -10.28 -4.69
C PHE A 82 0.16 -10.03 -4.44
N GLY A 83 -0.11 -9.08 -3.56
CA GLY A 83 -1.46 -8.57 -3.34
C GLY A 83 -1.49 -7.05 -3.25
N THR A 84 -2.62 -6.45 -3.60
CA THR A 84 -2.83 -5.00 -3.47
C THR A 84 -4.13 -4.68 -2.77
N LEU A 85 -4.11 -3.66 -1.92
CA LEU A 85 -5.30 -2.96 -1.42
C LEU A 85 -5.32 -1.57 -2.08
N ALA A 86 -6.32 -1.27 -2.89
CA ALA A 86 -6.37 -0.04 -3.65
C ALA A 86 -7.69 0.71 -3.49
N ALA A 87 -7.61 2.01 -3.26
CA ALA A 87 -8.79 2.86 -3.11
C ALA A 87 -9.62 2.90 -4.40
N THR A 88 -10.93 2.90 -4.24
CA THR A 88 -11.92 3.13 -5.29
C THR A 88 -12.96 4.13 -4.79
N GLU A 89 -13.90 4.52 -5.65
CA GLU A 89 -15.04 5.37 -5.26
C GLU A 89 -16.02 4.64 -4.32
N ASP A 90 -16.09 3.32 -4.43
CA ASP A 90 -17.10 2.47 -3.77
C ASP A 90 -16.54 1.69 -2.55
N GLY A 91 -15.23 1.72 -2.32
CA GLY A 91 -14.56 0.90 -1.30
C GLY A 91 -13.10 0.60 -1.63
N ILE A 92 -12.61 -0.55 -1.18
CA ILE A 92 -11.23 -1.01 -1.40
C ILE A 92 -11.21 -2.20 -2.36
N ALA A 93 -10.53 -2.04 -3.49
CA ALA A 93 -10.24 -3.14 -4.40
C ALA A 93 -9.08 -3.98 -3.86
N VAL A 94 -9.32 -5.27 -3.70
CA VAL A 94 -8.35 -6.29 -3.30
C VAL A 94 -8.01 -7.13 -4.52
N PHE A 95 -6.75 -7.13 -4.90
CA PHE A 95 -6.23 -7.95 -6.00
C PHE A 95 -5.15 -8.87 -5.47
N LEU A 96 -5.28 -10.19 -5.66
CA LEU A 96 -4.31 -11.18 -5.18
C LEU A 96 -3.85 -12.12 -6.30
N TYR A 97 -2.56 -12.46 -6.29
CA TYR A 97 -1.94 -13.43 -7.16
C TYR A 97 -0.88 -14.24 -6.40
N GLY A 98 -0.95 -15.56 -6.47
CA GLY A 98 0.02 -16.46 -5.82
C GLY A 98 -0.12 -16.53 -4.30
N GLU A 99 0.97 -16.86 -3.60
CA GLU A 99 1.02 -17.11 -2.14
C GLU A 99 0.97 -15.82 -1.31
N VAL A 100 -0.16 -15.13 -1.40
CA VAL A 100 -0.53 -14.00 -0.54
C VAL A 100 -1.98 -14.15 -0.11
N THR A 101 -2.29 -13.63 1.06
CA THR A 101 -3.63 -13.68 1.63
C THR A 101 -4.02 -12.31 2.19
N ALA A 102 -5.28 -11.94 2.00
CA ALA A 102 -5.88 -10.74 2.55
C ALA A 102 -7.05 -11.09 3.45
N TRP A 103 -7.20 -10.33 4.52
CA TRP A 103 -8.28 -10.49 5.49
C TRP A 103 -9.02 -9.17 5.69
N ALA A 104 -10.32 -9.27 5.82
CA ALA A 104 -11.23 -8.22 6.25
C ALA A 104 -12.18 -8.80 7.30
N GLU A 105 -13.02 -7.97 7.91
CA GLU A 105 -14.01 -8.42 8.88
C GLU A 105 -14.89 -9.55 8.31
N GLY A 106 -14.71 -10.77 8.84
CA GLY A 106 -15.44 -11.97 8.42
C GLY A 106 -15.10 -12.50 7.02
N LEU A 107 -14.04 -12.01 6.38
CA LEU A 107 -13.65 -12.40 5.02
C LEU A 107 -12.16 -12.72 4.94
N GLU A 108 -11.85 -13.89 4.40
CA GLU A 108 -10.50 -14.31 4.04
C GLU A 108 -10.44 -14.56 2.52
N LEU A 109 -9.45 -13.94 1.87
CA LEU A 109 -9.19 -14.04 0.44
C LEU A 109 -7.75 -14.53 0.25
N SER A 110 -7.57 -15.69 -0.37
CA SER A 110 -6.24 -16.22 -0.66
C SER A 110 -5.97 -16.26 -2.16
N GLY A 111 -4.83 -15.74 -2.58
CA GLY A 111 -4.38 -15.78 -3.97
C GLY A 111 -3.96 -17.19 -4.42
N SER A 112 -3.57 -18.06 -3.49
CA SER A 112 -3.06 -19.40 -3.80
C SER A 112 -4.18 -20.39 -4.15
N THR A 113 -5.41 -20.09 -3.75
CA THR A 113 -6.60 -20.92 -4.05
C THR A 113 -7.36 -20.44 -5.30
N ALA A 114 -6.96 -19.31 -5.89
CA ALA A 114 -7.57 -18.76 -7.09
C ALA A 114 -7.02 -19.43 -8.37
N ALA A 115 -7.90 -19.63 -9.35
CA ALA A 115 -7.50 -20.20 -10.65
C ALA A 115 -6.57 -19.27 -11.47
N PHE A 116 -6.64 -17.97 -11.22
CA PHE A 116 -5.78 -16.98 -11.85
C PHE A 116 -5.48 -15.83 -10.89
N THR A 117 -6.49 -15.05 -10.52
CA THR A 117 -6.37 -13.97 -9.54
C THR A 117 -7.64 -13.87 -8.71
N VAL A 118 -7.52 -13.26 -7.53
CA VAL A 118 -8.67 -12.74 -6.79
C VAL A 118 -8.82 -11.26 -7.13
N ASP A 119 -10.00 -10.84 -7.56
CA ASP A 119 -10.38 -9.42 -7.72
C ASP A 119 -11.70 -9.21 -7.00
N ARG A 120 -11.66 -8.51 -5.86
CA ARG A 120 -12.81 -8.29 -4.98
C ARG A 120 -12.88 -6.84 -4.53
N LEU A 121 -14.09 -6.31 -4.52
CA LEU A 121 -14.38 -5.03 -3.88
C LEU A 121 -14.85 -5.29 -2.45
N VAL A 122 -14.13 -4.72 -1.49
CA VAL A 122 -14.51 -4.70 -0.08
C VAL A 122 -15.16 -3.36 0.22
N GLU A 123 -16.39 -3.38 0.72
CA GLU A 123 -17.11 -2.18 1.15
C GLU A 123 -16.33 -1.50 2.28
N TRP A 124 -16.32 -0.16 2.32
CA TRP A 124 -15.57 0.57 3.33
C TRP A 124 -16.50 1.47 4.16
N PRO A 125 -16.33 1.54 5.51
CA PRO A 125 -15.31 0.86 6.33
C PRO A 125 -15.64 -0.61 6.65
N ALA A 126 -14.64 -1.51 6.58
CA ALA A 126 -14.76 -2.96 6.84
C ALA A 126 -13.83 -3.46 7.95
N GLY A 127 -13.60 -2.62 8.98
CA GLY A 127 -12.60 -2.91 10.01
C GLY A 127 -11.16 -2.86 9.47
N PRO A 128 -10.18 -3.35 10.24
CA PRO A 128 -8.80 -3.48 9.78
C PRO A 128 -8.70 -4.38 8.55
N LEU A 129 -8.04 -3.91 7.50
CA LEU A 129 -7.73 -4.72 6.33
C LEU A 129 -6.28 -5.18 6.40
N MET A 130 -6.07 -6.49 6.38
CA MET A 130 -4.75 -7.10 6.44
C MET A 130 -4.38 -7.70 5.09
N LEU A 131 -3.10 -7.64 4.74
CA LEU A 131 -2.53 -8.25 3.55
C LEU A 131 -1.13 -8.78 3.87
N ALA A 132 -0.88 -10.06 3.66
CA ALA A 132 0.41 -10.69 3.95
C ALA A 132 0.84 -11.65 2.84
N ALA A 133 2.14 -11.93 2.78
CA ALA A 133 2.61 -13.18 2.17
C ALA A 133 2.23 -14.38 3.04
N ASP A 134 1.96 -15.52 2.41
CA ASP A 134 1.60 -16.74 3.14
C ASP A 134 2.73 -17.16 4.11
N GLY A 135 2.35 -17.63 5.29
CA GLY A 135 3.27 -17.97 6.39
C GLY A 135 3.64 -16.79 7.30
N ILE A 136 3.23 -15.56 6.96
CA ILE A 136 3.36 -14.40 7.85
C ILE A 136 2.11 -14.28 8.72
N THR A 137 2.31 -14.23 10.04
CA THR A 137 1.24 -13.92 10.99
C THR A 137 1.17 -12.41 11.20
N ILE A 138 0.03 -11.81 10.87
CA ILE A 138 -0.25 -10.40 11.12
C ILE A 138 -1.03 -10.26 12.43
N ALA A 139 -0.65 -9.29 13.26
CA ALA A 139 -1.45 -8.88 14.41
C ALA A 139 -2.59 -7.97 13.95
N GLU A 140 -3.80 -8.24 14.44
CA GLU A 140 -4.98 -7.41 14.16
C GLU A 140 -4.84 -6.01 14.79
N ASP A 141 -4.11 -5.91 15.91
CA ASP A 141 -3.79 -4.65 16.55
C ASP A 141 -2.84 -3.79 15.72
N ALA A 142 -3.06 -2.48 15.75
CA ALA A 142 -2.23 -1.51 15.02
C ALA A 142 -0.76 -1.50 15.44
N GLY A 143 -0.43 -2.05 16.61
CA GLY A 143 0.90 -1.98 17.16
C GLY A 143 1.37 -0.52 17.34
N PRO A 144 2.65 -0.31 17.66
CA PRO A 144 3.18 1.02 17.93
C PRO A 144 3.33 1.90 16.67
N ASP A 145 3.16 3.22 16.82
CA ASP A 145 3.10 4.20 15.72
C ASP A 145 4.34 4.20 14.80
N TRP A 146 5.51 3.86 15.33
CA TRP A 146 6.77 3.82 14.57
C TRP A 146 6.86 2.69 13.54
N LEU A 147 5.94 1.71 13.57
CA LEU A 147 5.76 0.71 12.50
C LEU A 147 4.90 1.22 11.33
N GLY A 148 4.45 2.48 11.38
CA GLY A 148 3.63 3.09 10.34
C GLY A 148 4.40 3.30 9.03
N LEU A 149 3.85 2.79 7.93
CA LEU A 149 4.29 3.10 6.57
C LEU A 149 3.37 4.16 5.96
N TYR A 150 3.94 5.35 5.76
CA TYR A 150 3.23 6.49 5.18
C TYR A 150 3.33 6.51 3.66
N ARG A 151 4.54 6.32 3.11
CA ARG A 151 4.84 6.17 1.68
C ARG A 151 6.18 5.46 1.51
N GLY A 152 6.38 4.87 0.34
CA GLY A 152 7.65 4.29 -0.07
C GLY A 152 7.62 2.78 -0.08
N VAL A 153 8.80 2.17 -0.09
CA VAL A 153 9.00 0.72 -0.19
C VAL A 153 9.92 0.31 0.94
N VAL A 154 9.53 -0.71 1.70
CA VAL A 154 10.28 -1.24 2.84
C VAL A 154 10.28 -2.76 2.81
N GLU A 155 11.23 -3.36 3.52
CA GLU A 155 11.20 -4.79 3.82
C GLU A 155 10.15 -5.06 4.91
N GLY A 156 9.30 -6.07 4.70
CA GLY A 156 8.23 -6.44 5.62
C GLY A 156 7.47 -7.68 5.14
N GLY A 157 6.83 -8.42 6.04
CA GLY A 157 6.07 -9.63 5.72
C GLY A 157 4.61 -9.38 5.30
N GLY A 158 4.08 -8.22 5.67
CA GLY A 158 2.69 -7.86 5.41
C GLY A 158 2.34 -6.49 5.95
N THR A 159 1.09 -6.08 5.78
CA THR A 159 0.58 -4.79 6.24
C THR A 159 -0.86 -4.84 6.71
N THR A 160 -1.18 -4.02 7.71
CA THR A 160 -2.54 -3.78 8.18
C THR A 160 -2.92 -2.32 7.96
N LEU A 161 -4.03 -2.08 7.25
CA LEU A 161 -4.65 -0.78 7.05
C LEU A 161 -5.72 -0.56 8.13
N HIS A 162 -5.57 0.50 8.91
CA HIS A 162 -6.42 0.77 10.05
C HIS A 162 -7.44 1.88 9.78
N PRO A 163 -8.76 1.61 9.86
CA PRO A 163 -9.80 2.60 9.57
C PRO A 163 -9.90 3.71 10.62
N ALA A 164 -9.58 3.42 11.89
CA ALA A 164 -9.78 4.33 13.02
C ALA A 164 -8.58 5.26 13.30
N TYR A 165 -7.44 5.03 12.65
CA TYR A 165 -6.21 5.77 12.90
C TYR A 165 -5.89 6.66 11.70
N HIS A 166 -6.13 7.95 11.88
CA HIS A 166 -5.79 8.97 10.89
C HIS A 166 -4.40 9.51 11.14
N VAL A 167 -3.63 9.60 10.07
CA VAL A 167 -2.33 10.26 10.03
C VAL A 167 -2.55 11.67 9.50
N THR A 168 -2.28 12.66 10.33
CA THR A 168 -2.15 14.05 9.88
C THR A 168 -0.71 14.28 9.41
N TRP A 169 -0.45 14.06 8.13
CA TRP A 169 0.83 14.44 7.53
C TRP A 169 0.77 15.91 7.07
N ALA A 170 1.67 16.75 7.59
CA ALA A 170 1.94 18.04 6.97
C ALA A 170 2.89 17.82 5.77
N PRO A 171 2.52 18.19 4.53
CA PRO A 171 3.44 18.09 3.40
C PRO A 171 4.76 18.79 3.77
N SER A 172 5.90 18.12 3.55
CA SER A 172 7.19 18.78 3.67
C SER A 172 7.17 20.02 2.77
N PRO A 173 7.53 21.21 3.28
CA PRO A 173 7.56 22.41 2.45
C PRO A 173 8.46 22.13 1.25
N THR A 174 7.90 22.15 0.04
CA THR A 174 8.63 21.98 -1.22
C THR A 174 9.48 23.21 -1.59
N GLY A 175 9.77 24.08 -0.63
CA GLY A 175 10.63 25.24 -0.80
C GLY A 175 12.03 24.96 -0.27
N PRO A 176 13.08 25.58 -0.85
CA PRO A 176 14.38 25.63 -0.20
C PRO A 176 14.20 26.19 1.22
N PRO A 177 14.96 25.69 2.22
CA PRO A 177 14.90 26.22 3.57
C PRO A 177 15.09 27.74 3.49
N ALA A 178 14.17 28.48 4.12
CA ALA A 178 14.32 29.92 4.23
C ALA A 178 15.72 30.19 4.82
N PRO A 179 16.51 31.11 4.24
CA PRO A 179 17.79 31.47 4.82
C PRO A 179 17.56 31.88 6.27
N PRO A 180 18.43 31.48 7.22
CA PRO A 180 18.29 31.89 8.61
C PRO A 180 18.19 33.41 8.65
N ALA A 181 17.14 33.92 9.30
CA ALA A 181 17.00 35.35 9.53
C ALA A 181 18.29 35.84 10.16
N ALA A 182 19.00 36.74 9.47
CA ALA A 182 20.20 37.35 9.99
C ALA A 182 19.85 37.95 11.35
N LEU A 183 20.50 37.45 12.40
CA LEU A 183 20.49 38.09 13.71
C LEU A 183 20.96 39.53 13.45
N ALA A 184 20.05 40.49 13.64
CA ALA A 184 20.38 41.89 13.58
C ALA A 184 21.57 42.11 14.53
N GLN A 185 22.73 42.42 13.98
CA GLN A 185 23.86 42.82 14.79
C GLN A 185 23.47 44.15 15.44
N PRO A 186 23.56 44.29 16.76
CA PRO A 186 23.37 45.58 17.40
C PRO A 186 24.44 46.54 16.87
N GLU A 187 24.00 47.66 16.31
CA GLU A 187 24.87 48.80 16.00
C GLU A 187 25.66 49.14 17.26
N THR A 188 26.99 49.09 17.15
CA THR A 188 27.89 49.50 18.23
C THR A 188 28.18 50.98 18.02
N GLU A 189 27.77 51.77 19.00
CA GLU A 189 28.12 53.19 19.19
C GLU A 189 29.63 53.38 19.42
#